data_AF-A0A167KJ96-F1
#
_entry.id   AF-A0A167KJ96-F1
#
_cell.length_a   1.000
_cell.length_b   1.000
_cell.length_c   1.000
_cell.angle_alpha   90.00
_cell.angle_beta   90.00
_cell.angle_gamma   90.00
#
_symmetry.space_group_name_H-M   'P 1'
#
loop_
_entity.id
_entity.type
_entity.pdbx_description
1 polymer ?
#
loop_
_entity_poly.entity_id
_entity_poly.type
_entity_poly.pdbx_seq_one_letter_code
_entity_poly.pdbx_strand_id
1 'polypeptide(L)'
;MCTESHFLLQCEHSAATLYVCPNVPRGGPTQCKDYKVKQLKYPYPSGTKLPECPKHPCCPFEIRGGCWNCCWCGKVLNTTGRCGCRMVSSHHEYFCEHMCCDNCPKGSYAL
;
A
#
# COMPACT_ATOMS: atom_id res chain seq x y z
N MET A 1 -20.48 16.45 -6.73
CA MET A 1 -20.30 14.99 -6.53
C MET A 1 -19.41 14.76 -5.32
N CYS A 2 -19.81 13.89 -4.38
CA CYS A 2 -18.94 13.44 -3.28
C CYS A 2 -18.19 12.18 -3.72
N THR A 3 -16.93 12.01 -3.33
CA THR A 3 -16.14 10.83 -3.72
C THR A 3 -15.22 10.38 -2.60
N GLU A 4 -15.36 9.13 -2.21
CA GLU A 4 -14.42 8.42 -1.34
C GLU A 4 -13.47 7.60 -2.21
N SER A 5 -12.17 7.71 -1.97
CA SER A 5 -11.15 6.95 -2.70
C SER A 5 -10.28 6.20 -1.71
N HIS A 6 -10.24 4.87 -1.83
CA HIS A 6 -9.36 3.99 -1.07
C HIS A 6 -8.16 3.62 -1.93
N PHE A 7 -6.98 3.73 -1.33
CA PHE A 7 -5.70 3.49 -1.97
C PHE A 7 -4.99 2.35 -1.26
N LEU A 8 -4.68 1.27 -1.96
CA LEU A 8 -3.69 0.29 -1.50
C LEU A 8 -2.32 0.70 -2.03
N LEU A 9 -1.53 1.34 -1.15
CA LEU A 9 -0.25 1.97 -1.49
C LEU A 9 0.81 0.94 -1.85
N GLN A 10 1.89 1.39 -2.48
CA GLN A 10 3.04 0.54 -2.81
C GLN A 10 3.62 -0.16 -1.58
N CYS A 11 3.55 0.47 -0.40
CA CYS A 11 3.96 -0.10 0.89
C CYS A 11 2.94 -1.07 1.52
N GLU A 12 1.86 -1.42 0.83
CA GLU A 12 0.72 -2.26 1.26
C GLU A 12 -0.16 -1.67 2.37
N HIS A 13 0.15 -0.46 2.86
CA HIS A 13 -0.77 0.26 3.74
C HIS A 13 -1.96 0.82 2.95
N SER A 14 -3.13 0.83 3.58
CA SER A 14 -4.34 1.44 3.02
C SER A 14 -4.45 2.89 3.46
N ALA A 15 -4.76 3.77 2.51
CA ALA A 15 -5.12 5.16 2.78
C ALA A 15 -6.48 5.46 2.17
N ALA A 16 -7.20 6.43 2.71
CA ALA A 16 -8.47 6.87 2.17
C ALA A 16 -8.50 8.39 2.08
N THR A 17 -9.09 8.92 1.01
CA THR A 17 -9.35 10.35 0.86
C THR A 17 -10.82 10.57 0.56
N LEU A 18 -11.38 11.64 1.11
CA LEU A 18 -12.76 12.02 0.90
C LEU A 18 -12.83 13.41 0.27
N TYR A 19 -13.40 13.49 -0.93
CA TYR A 19 -13.79 14.75 -1.55
C TYR A 19 -15.28 14.98 -1.32
N VAL A 20 -15.61 16.12 -0.73
CA VAL A 20 -16.99 16.50 -0.39
C VAL A 20 -17.43 17.65 -1.30
N CYS A 21 -18.62 17.56 -1.88
CA CYS A 21 -19.16 18.64 -2.69
C CYS A 21 -19.74 19.77 -1.82
N PRO A 22 -19.90 21.00 -2.36
CA PRO A 22 -20.49 22.11 -1.61
C PRO A 22 -21.92 21.85 -1.11
N ASN A 23 -22.68 21.00 -1.81
CA ASN A 23 -24.08 20.68 -1.52
C ASN A 23 -24.24 19.39 -0.70
N VAL A 24 -23.26 19.06 0.16
CA VAL A 24 -23.32 17.85 0.97
C VAL A 24 -24.53 17.89 1.92
N PRO A 25 -25.38 16.84 1.96
CA PRO A 25 -26.49 16.79 2.89
C PRO A 25 -26.02 16.77 4.35
N ARG A 26 -26.86 17.24 5.29
CA ARG A 26 -26.53 17.25 6.73
C ARG A 26 -26.22 15.86 7.31
N GLY A 27 -26.73 14.79 6.69
CA GLY A 27 -26.42 13.41 7.08
C GLY A 27 -25.15 12.84 6.47
N GLY A 28 -24.36 13.65 5.76
CA GLY A 28 -23.00 13.33 5.32
C GLY A 28 -22.85 13.04 3.81
N PRO A 29 -21.60 12.80 3.36
CA PRO A 29 -21.27 12.59 1.95
C PRO A 29 -21.95 11.37 1.32
N THR A 30 -22.20 10.32 2.11
CA THR A 30 -22.85 9.08 1.68
C THR A 30 -24.31 9.26 1.28
N GLN A 31 -24.95 10.34 1.74
CA GLN A 31 -26.33 10.69 1.37
C GLN A 31 -26.39 11.59 0.13
N CYS A 32 -25.24 11.98 -0.43
CA CYS A 32 -25.18 12.72 -1.68
C CYS A 32 -25.71 11.83 -2.81
N LYS A 33 -26.62 12.36 -3.65
CA LYS A 33 -27.19 11.60 -4.78
C LYS A 33 -26.12 11.00 -5.71
N ASP A 34 -25.01 11.71 -5.88
CA ASP A 34 -23.89 11.30 -6.71
C ASP A 34 -22.69 10.82 -5.86
N TYR A 35 -22.92 10.10 -4.75
CA TYR A 35 -21.82 9.52 -3.99
C TYR A 35 -21.12 8.43 -4.79
N LYS A 36 -19.78 8.48 -4.88
CA LYS A 36 -18.97 7.44 -5.53
C LYS A 36 -17.86 6.95 -4.61
N VAL A 37 -17.67 5.63 -4.58
CA VAL A 37 -16.51 4.99 -3.96
C VAL A 37 -15.57 4.52 -5.06
N LYS A 38 -14.29 4.82 -4.93
CA LYS A 38 -13.23 4.35 -5.82
C LYS A 38 -12.25 3.51 -5.02
N GLN A 39 -11.85 2.37 -5.56
CA GLN A 39 -10.74 1.58 -5.04
C GLN A 39 -9.61 1.62 -6.05
N LEU A 40 -8.47 2.12 -5.63
CA LEU A 40 -7.25 2.20 -6.41
C LEU A 40 -6.19 1.33 -5.76
N LYS A 41 -5.56 0.46 -6.54
CA LYS A 41 -4.47 -0.39 -6.09
C LYS A 41 -3.22 -0.06 -6.87
N TYR A 42 -2.06 -0.13 -6.22
CA TYR A 42 -0.80 -0.06 -6.91
C TYR A 42 -0.67 -1.23 -7.91
N PRO A 43 -0.14 -1.02 -9.14
CA PRO A 43 0.34 0.25 -9.68
C PRO A 43 -0.79 1.18 -10.14
N TYR A 44 -0.60 2.49 -9.96
CA TYR A 44 -1.59 3.49 -10.31
C TYR A 44 -1.39 4.05 -11.72
N PRO A 45 -2.46 4.54 -12.38
CA PRO A 45 -2.34 5.31 -13.62
C PRO A 45 -1.48 6.56 -13.44
N SER A 46 -0.79 7.00 -14.50
CA SER A 46 0.02 8.23 -14.49
C SER A 46 -0.82 9.45 -14.11
N GLY A 47 -0.24 10.36 -13.31
CA GLY A 47 -0.90 11.58 -12.82
C GLY A 47 -1.89 11.36 -11.67
N THR A 48 -2.01 10.15 -11.12
CA THR A 48 -2.83 9.90 -9.92
C THR A 48 -2.21 10.64 -8.73
N LYS A 49 -2.96 11.57 -8.12
CA LYS A 49 -2.58 12.17 -6.83
C LYS A 49 -2.79 11.14 -5.73
N LEU A 50 -1.71 10.74 -5.06
CA LEU A 50 -1.74 9.75 -3.99
C LEU A 50 -1.71 10.44 -2.62
N PRO A 51 -2.45 9.94 -1.63
CA PRO A 51 -2.27 10.36 -0.25
C PRO A 51 -0.93 9.85 0.29
N GLU A 52 -0.45 10.49 1.36
CA GLU A 52 0.67 9.97 2.15
C GLU A 52 0.29 8.64 2.81
N CYS A 53 1.32 7.84 3.14
CA CYS A 53 1.11 6.63 3.92
C CYS A 53 0.57 7.01 5.31
N PRO A 54 -0.44 6.28 5.84
CA PRO A 54 -0.94 6.54 7.21
C PRO A 54 0.11 6.32 8.29
N LYS A 55 1.19 5.58 7.98
CA LYS A 55 2.33 5.39 8.88
C LYS A 55 3.45 6.41 8.67
N HIS A 56 3.32 7.35 7.74
CA HIS A 56 4.34 8.36 7.50
C HIS A 56 4.59 9.21 8.77
N PRO A 57 5.85 9.56 9.13
CA PRO A 57 7.12 9.19 8.48
C PRO A 57 7.72 7.85 8.96
N CYS A 58 7.04 7.15 9.87
CA CYS A 58 7.48 5.91 10.48
C CYS A 58 7.25 4.66 9.61
N CYS A 59 6.83 4.81 8.35
CA CYS A 59 6.55 3.69 7.47
C CYS A 59 7.85 2.93 7.16
N PRO A 60 7.96 1.64 7.52
CA PRO A 60 9.23 0.92 7.38
C PRO A 60 9.70 0.80 5.93
N PHE A 61 8.75 0.72 4.98
CA PHE A 61 9.05 0.76 3.55
C PHE A 61 9.66 2.10 3.12
N GLU A 62 9.09 3.23 3.58
CA GLU A 62 9.55 4.57 3.23
C GLU A 62 10.90 4.89 3.85
N ILE A 63 11.11 4.54 5.13
CA ILE A 63 12.39 4.72 5.84
C ILE A 63 13.55 4.06 5.08
N ARG A 64 13.28 2.94 4.40
CA ARG A 64 14.29 2.19 3.63
C ARG A 64 14.47 2.70 2.20
N GLY A 65 13.76 3.77 1.81
CA GLY A 65 13.78 4.29 0.45
C GLY A 65 13.07 3.39 -0.55
N GLY A 66 12.06 2.65 -0.10
CA GLY A 66 11.24 1.78 -0.96
C GLY A 66 11.93 0.50 -1.43
N CYS A 67 13.08 0.15 -0.87
CA CYS A 67 13.81 -1.08 -1.20
C CYS A 67 14.27 -1.80 0.07
N TRP A 68 13.95 -3.08 0.22
CA TRP A 68 14.21 -3.85 1.46
C TRP A 68 14.48 -5.34 1.21
N ASN A 69 15.20 -5.98 2.13
CA ASN A 69 15.41 -7.43 2.11
C ASN A 69 14.46 -8.12 3.09
N CYS A 70 13.86 -9.24 2.68
CA CYS A 70 12.91 -9.96 3.51
C CYS A 70 13.63 -10.76 4.59
N CYS A 71 13.41 -10.41 5.86
CA CYS A 71 14.01 -11.14 6.98
C CYS A 71 13.40 -12.53 7.22
N TRP A 72 12.36 -12.91 6.49
CA TRP A 72 11.75 -14.24 6.60
C TRP A 72 12.22 -15.21 5.53
N CYS A 73 12.08 -14.88 4.24
CA CYS A 73 12.48 -15.77 3.14
C CYS A 73 13.86 -15.46 2.55
N GLY A 74 14.52 -14.39 2.98
CA GLY A 74 15.84 -13.98 2.47
C GLY A 74 15.82 -13.28 1.10
N LYS A 75 14.66 -13.13 0.44
CA LYS A 75 14.57 -12.39 -0.83
C LYS A 75 15.07 -10.96 -0.67
N VAL A 76 16.07 -10.60 -1.47
CA VAL A 76 16.65 -9.25 -1.49
C VAL A 76 15.92 -8.32 -2.47
N LEU A 77 16.07 -7.01 -2.27
CA LEU A 77 15.61 -5.95 -3.18
C LEU A 77 14.11 -5.99 -3.52
N ASN A 78 13.27 -6.18 -2.50
CA ASN A 78 11.82 -5.99 -2.67
C ASN A 78 11.53 -4.50 -2.86
N THR A 79 10.83 -4.17 -3.94
CA THR A 79 10.45 -2.80 -4.33
C THR A 79 8.98 -2.49 -4.04
N THR A 80 8.25 -3.44 -3.46
CA THR A 80 6.88 -3.29 -2.97
C THR A 80 6.82 -3.62 -1.48
N GLY A 81 5.79 -3.19 -0.78
CA GLY A 81 5.59 -3.43 0.64
C GLY A 81 5.39 -4.90 0.98
N ARG A 82 5.01 -5.73 0.01
CA ARG A 82 4.88 -7.19 0.11
C ARG A 82 6.03 -7.88 -0.61
N CYS A 83 6.60 -8.92 0.01
CA CYS A 83 7.72 -9.67 -0.54
C CYS A 83 7.35 -10.47 -1.81
N GLY A 84 6.29 -11.27 -1.77
CA GLY A 84 5.81 -12.07 -2.90
C GLY A 84 6.81 -13.11 -3.42
N CYS A 85 7.83 -13.49 -2.63
CA CYS A 85 8.80 -14.52 -3.02
C CYS A 85 8.09 -15.87 -3.17
N ARG A 86 8.20 -16.52 -4.33
CA ARG A 86 7.72 -17.90 -4.52
C ARG A 86 8.70 -18.86 -3.86
N MET A 87 8.20 -19.66 -2.93
CA MET A 87 8.94 -20.68 -2.21
C MET A 87 8.37 -22.06 -2.54
N VAL A 88 9.25 -23.07 -2.57
CA VAL A 88 8.87 -24.46 -2.84
C VAL A 88 9.34 -25.32 -1.68
N SER A 89 8.43 -26.09 -1.08
CA SER A 89 8.76 -27.05 -0.03
C SER A 89 7.92 -28.30 -0.22
N SER A 90 8.55 -29.48 -0.24
CA SER A 90 7.88 -30.80 -0.24
C SER A 90 6.67 -30.87 -1.19
N HIS A 91 6.90 -30.51 -2.46
CA HIS A 91 5.90 -30.48 -3.54
C HIS A 91 4.77 -29.45 -3.42
N HIS A 92 4.85 -28.52 -2.47
CA HIS A 92 3.92 -27.41 -2.33
C HIS A 92 4.60 -26.08 -2.68
N GLU A 93 3.87 -25.26 -3.41
CA GLU A 93 4.26 -23.89 -3.70
C GLU A 93 3.52 -22.94 -2.78
N TYR A 94 4.24 -22.00 -2.21
CA TYR A 94 3.68 -20.95 -1.38
C TYR A 94 4.41 -19.64 -1.61
N PHE A 95 3.75 -18.53 -1.31
CA PHE A 95 4.31 -17.19 -1.50
C PHE A 95 4.62 -16.55 -0.16
N CYS A 96 5.73 -15.82 -0.11
CA CYS A 96 6.12 -15.02 1.03
C CYS A 96 5.20 -13.80 1.13
N GLU A 97 4.24 -13.83 2.05
CA GLU A 97 3.31 -12.73 2.31
C GLU A 97 3.86 -11.72 3.33
N HIS A 98 5.17 -11.67 3.53
CA HIS A 98 5.77 -10.71 4.47
C HIS A 98 5.53 -9.29 3.97
N MET A 99 4.92 -8.46 4.81
CA MET A 99 4.54 -7.09 4.51
C MET A 99 5.17 -6.10 5.49
N CYS A 100 5.63 -4.95 4.96
CA CYS A 100 5.97 -3.70 5.65
C CYS A 100 6.41 -3.85 7.12
N CYS A 101 7.47 -4.62 7.32
CA CYS A 101 7.94 -5.07 8.64
C CYS A 101 9.05 -4.15 9.18
N ASP A 102 9.07 -3.92 10.49
CA ASP A 102 10.09 -3.11 11.17
C ASP A 102 11.47 -3.79 11.18
N ASN A 103 11.51 -5.12 11.15
CA ASN A 103 12.75 -5.90 11.24
C ASN A 103 13.46 -6.13 9.90
N CYS A 104 12.80 -5.86 8.78
CA CYS A 104 13.44 -6.02 7.48
C CYS A 104 14.57 -4.98 7.32
N PRO A 105 15.76 -5.32 6.82
CA PRO A 105 16.78 -4.31 6.58
C PRO A 105 16.54 -3.58 5.25
N LYS A 106 17.26 -2.47 5.06
CA LYS A 106 17.33 -1.76 3.77
C LYS A 106 17.86 -2.70 2.69
N GLY A 107 17.38 -2.54 1.45
CA GLY A 107 17.73 -3.39 0.34
C GLY A 107 19.22 -3.34 0.00
N SER A 108 19.87 -4.49 -0.03
CA SER A 108 21.28 -4.67 -0.38
C SER A 108 21.52 -6.07 -0.95
N TYR A 109 22.54 -6.21 -1.80
CA TYR A 109 23.09 -7.52 -2.17
C TYR A 109 24.14 -8.02 -1.16
N ALA A 110 24.68 -7.11 -0.33
CA ALA A 110 25.51 -7.47 0.79
C ALA A 110 24.63 -8.16 1.84
N LEU A 111 24.94 -9.43 2.11
CA LEU A 111 24.38 -10.24 3.19
C LEU A 111 25.04 -9.88 4.51
#